data_AF-A0A7W1YAS8-F1
#
_entry.id   AF-A0A7W1YAS8-F1
#
_cell.length_a   1.000
_cell.length_b   1.000
_cell.length_c   1.000
_cell.angle_alpha   90.00
_cell.angle_beta   90.00
_cell.angle_gamma   90.00
#
_symmetry.space_group_name_H-M   'P 1'
#
loop_
_entity.id
_entity.type
_entity.pdbx_description
1 polymer ?
#
loop_
_entity_poly.entity_id
_entity_poly.type
_entity_poly.pdbx_seq_one_letter_code
_entity_poly.pdbx_strand_id
1 'polypeptide(L)'
;MSLDLTPLDSASRLLVEATLRVAPGSGGRFQPTGFPDLGPALYKGIRGVQGSGTHSNSAVESVDMLLVESVQSMANRLEDVCLQGEDYNADCQGIPYVRVLDGHRNNAFLTSSVREPHRLASPYVLGAKLNASAFREDLKKALRANKQRPVHIWRMVPEIFERDPGCVLHGVFLEEIDGRVRLPRLISAYIEACSPNQANSGGVYRGEVTAKDNIPYSRQEFTSSSITASFILHLSTLRGYNLDQNKNRFIQTWALYKIDRFIHQYLRLRTACEFEKVALRITSDGQVMDLGGGDGEWPGSTNIQTAFAAIRNTCFPRKTEGDEWAQRRIAVVTYAVDIVGQEELPEELKSEHFNLDGFTDRAQVKQVTTGKGNKKTFNAFIITGEWPEEDQRTLLENNPENKENEDGEQTDNLAHDAVKKALKKWNDAWKKTQRKMAGTEEGDAGQ
;
A
#
# COMPACT_ATOMS: atom_id res chain seq x y z
N MET A 1 31.05 14.81 -11.52
CA MET A 1 30.11 15.80 -12.10
C MET A 1 28.89 15.89 -11.19
N SER A 2 28.28 17.08 -11.03
CA SER A 2 27.07 17.26 -10.23
C SER A 2 25.82 16.80 -11.00
N LEU A 3 24.74 16.44 -10.29
CA LEU A 3 23.46 16.12 -10.93
C LEU A 3 22.90 17.36 -11.66
N ASP A 4 22.60 17.22 -12.95
CA ASP A 4 21.91 18.24 -13.74
C ASP A 4 20.51 17.75 -14.16
N LEU A 5 19.48 18.48 -13.75
CA LEU A 5 18.08 18.18 -14.04
C LEU A 5 17.46 19.11 -15.09
N THR A 6 18.23 20.09 -15.59
CA THR A 6 17.78 21.01 -16.65
C THR A 6 17.25 20.27 -17.87
N PRO A 7 17.87 19.16 -18.33
CA PRO A 7 17.35 18.39 -19.47
C PRO A 7 15.92 17.84 -19.25
N LEU A 8 15.47 17.69 -18.00
CA LEU A 8 14.13 17.18 -17.68
C LEU A 8 13.01 18.23 -17.88
N ASP A 9 13.36 19.50 -18.05
CA ASP A 9 12.37 20.59 -18.13
C ASP A 9 11.52 20.51 -19.39
N SER A 10 12.12 20.13 -20.52
CA SER A 10 11.44 19.95 -21.80
C SER A 10 11.06 18.50 -22.12
N ALA A 11 11.68 17.52 -21.44
CA ALA A 11 11.46 16.09 -21.70
C ALA A 11 10.02 15.65 -21.40
N SER A 12 9.44 14.79 -22.24
CA SER A 12 8.10 14.23 -21.97
C SER A 12 8.16 13.03 -21.03
N ARG A 13 9.17 12.18 -21.19
CA ARG A 13 9.43 11.04 -20.31
C ARG A 13 10.92 10.78 -20.15
N LEU A 14 11.31 10.30 -18.98
CA LEU A 14 12.62 9.70 -18.73
C LEU A 14 12.46 8.18 -18.67
N LEU A 15 13.31 7.45 -19.38
CA LEU A 15 13.42 5.99 -19.33
C LEU A 15 14.81 5.63 -18.81
N VAL A 16 14.84 4.82 -17.76
CA VAL A 16 16.05 4.25 -17.18
C VAL A 16 15.97 2.74 -17.37
N GLU A 17 16.99 2.15 -17.98
CA GLU A 17 17.07 0.71 -18.20
C GLU A 17 18.32 0.15 -17.53
N ALA A 18 18.11 -0.79 -16.62
CA ALA A 18 19.17 -1.56 -15.99
C ALA A 18 19.25 -2.93 -16.67
N THR A 19 20.39 -3.23 -17.29
CA THR A 19 20.69 -4.60 -17.72
C THR A 19 21.09 -5.41 -16.49
N LEU A 20 20.39 -6.52 -16.27
CA LEU A 20 20.58 -7.40 -15.13
C LEU A 20 21.14 -8.75 -15.59
N ARG A 21 21.89 -9.39 -14.70
CA ARG A 21 22.23 -10.82 -14.78
C ARG A 21 21.83 -11.52 -13.51
N VAL A 22 21.55 -12.81 -13.59
CA VAL A 22 21.33 -13.64 -12.40
C VAL A 22 22.59 -13.64 -11.54
N ALA A 23 22.42 -13.43 -10.24
CA ALA A 23 23.53 -13.43 -9.29
C ALA A 23 24.24 -14.81 -9.29
N PRO A 24 25.57 -14.86 -9.08
CA PRO A 24 26.30 -16.11 -8.96
C PRO A 24 25.72 -17.02 -7.87
N GLY A 25 25.79 -18.34 -8.08
CA GLY A 25 25.37 -19.34 -7.09
C GLY A 25 23.99 -19.96 -7.30
N SER A 26 23.13 -19.41 -8.18
CA SER A 26 21.83 -20.01 -8.52
C SER A 26 21.86 -20.93 -9.75
N GLY A 27 23.04 -21.13 -10.35
CA GLY A 27 23.19 -21.86 -11.62
C GLY A 27 22.55 -21.13 -12.82
N GLY A 28 22.38 -19.81 -12.74
CA GLY A 28 21.76 -19.00 -13.78
C GLY A 28 20.23 -19.07 -13.81
N ARG A 29 19.62 -19.75 -12.83
CA ARG A 29 18.16 -19.86 -12.69
C ARG A 29 17.60 -18.75 -11.80
N PHE A 30 16.37 -18.33 -12.09
CA PHE A 30 15.61 -17.42 -11.25
C PHE A 30 14.13 -17.81 -11.19
N GLN A 31 13.47 -17.52 -10.06
CA GLN A 31 12.03 -17.66 -9.88
C GLN A 31 11.31 -16.40 -10.36
N PRO A 32 10.28 -16.50 -11.22
CA PRO A 32 9.51 -15.35 -11.67
C PRO A 32 8.40 -14.98 -10.69
N THR A 33 7.66 -13.92 -11.00
CA THR A 33 6.32 -13.72 -10.43
C THR A 33 5.36 -14.78 -10.93
N GLY A 34 4.74 -15.46 -9.97
CA GLY A 34 3.62 -16.36 -10.20
C GLY A 34 2.34 -15.76 -9.63
N PHE A 35 1.26 -15.89 -10.37
CA PHE A 35 -0.09 -15.55 -9.91
C PHE A 35 -0.90 -16.84 -9.76
N PRO A 36 -1.82 -16.95 -8.78
CA PRO A 36 -2.61 -18.16 -8.57
C PRO A 36 -3.32 -18.68 -9.83
N ASP A 37 -3.89 -17.76 -10.63
CA ASP A 37 -4.68 -18.13 -11.81
C ASP A 37 -3.87 -18.14 -13.12
N LEU A 38 -2.70 -17.47 -13.17
CA LEU A 38 -1.90 -17.31 -14.40
C LEU A 38 -0.62 -18.17 -14.40
N GLY A 39 -0.11 -18.57 -13.24
CA GLY A 39 1.26 -19.08 -13.11
C GLY A 39 2.29 -17.99 -13.46
N PRO A 40 3.46 -18.36 -14.02
CA PRO A 40 4.42 -17.40 -14.55
C PRO A 40 3.83 -16.58 -15.69
N ALA A 41 3.95 -15.24 -15.60
CA ALA A 41 3.39 -14.32 -16.58
C ALA A 41 4.22 -14.26 -17.88
N LEU A 42 4.08 -15.30 -18.70
CA LEU A 42 4.64 -15.38 -20.06
C LEU A 42 3.75 -14.62 -21.06
N TYR A 43 4.36 -13.89 -21.98
CA TYR A 43 3.64 -13.20 -23.04
C TYR A 43 4.50 -13.06 -24.31
N LYS A 44 3.87 -12.70 -25.44
CA LYS A 44 4.56 -12.40 -26.70
C LYS A 44 4.84 -10.90 -26.79
N GLY A 45 6.11 -10.53 -26.66
CA GLY A 45 6.60 -9.18 -26.91
C GLY A 45 6.91 -8.94 -28.38
N ILE A 46 7.19 -7.68 -28.71
CA ILE A 46 7.52 -7.23 -30.05
C ILE A 46 8.83 -6.44 -29.99
N ARG A 47 9.84 -6.81 -30.78
CA ARG A 47 11.13 -6.10 -30.86
C ARG A 47 11.47 -5.71 -32.30
N GLY A 48 12.10 -4.55 -32.46
CA GLY A 48 12.65 -4.12 -33.75
C GLY A 48 13.95 -4.85 -34.04
N VAL A 49 14.08 -5.38 -35.25
CA VAL A 49 15.31 -5.99 -35.76
C VAL A 49 16.13 -4.89 -36.44
N GLN A 50 17.30 -4.56 -35.89
CA GLN A 50 18.29 -3.80 -36.65
C GLN A 50 18.90 -4.75 -37.70
N GLY A 51 18.46 -4.63 -38.95
CA GLY A 51 19.05 -5.36 -40.06
C GLY A 51 20.51 -4.95 -40.26
N SER A 52 21.43 -5.91 -40.27
CA SER A 52 22.81 -5.68 -40.74
C SER A 52 22.81 -5.58 -42.27
N GLY A 53 22.46 -4.43 -42.82
CA GLY A 53 22.48 -4.23 -44.28
C GLY A 53 21.92 -2.89 -44.73
N THR A 54 22.51 -2.33 -45.79
CA THR A 54 22.27 -1.01 -46.40
C THR A 54 20.87 -0.77 -46.98
N HIS A 55 19.89 -1.64 -46.70
CA HIS A 55 18.48 -1.48 -47.09
C HIS A 55 17.57 -1.78 -45.88
N SER A 56 17.30 -0.74 -45.08
CA SER A 56 16.55 -0.82 -43.83
C SER A 56 15.05 -0.92 -44.06
N ASN A 57 14.53 -2.13 -44.17
CA ASN A 57 13.17 -2.41 -43.66
C ASN A 57 13.36 -2.93 -42.25
N SER A 58 13.03 -2.11 -41.24
CA SER A 58 13.00 -2.52 -39.83
C SER A 58 11.95 -3.62 -39.67
N ALA A 59 12.37 -4.88 -39.76
CA ALA A 59 11.49 -6.01 -39.47
C ALA A 59 11.16 -6.02 -37.98
N VAL A 60 9.92 -6.38 -37.67
CA VAL A 60 9.40 -6.45 -36.32
C VAL A 60 9.23 -7.94 -35.99
N GLU A 61 9.89 -8.42 -34.94
CA GLU A 61 9.88 -9.82 -34.55
C GLU A 61 9.10 -10.03 -33.25
N SER A 62 8.31 -11.11 -33.21
CA SER A 62 7.66 -11.57 -31.98
C SER A 62 8.66 -12.35 -31.13
N VAL A 63 8.78 -11.98 -29.86
CA VAL A 63 9.72 -12.61 -28.93
C VAL A 63 9.01 -13.07 -27.67
N ASP A 64 9.38 -14.24 -27.16
CA ASP A 64 8.88 -14.71 -25.87
C ASP A 64 9.43 -13.85 -24.74
N MET A 65 8.53 -13.40 -23.86
CA MET A 65 8.85 -12.55 -22.72
C MET A 65 8.28 -13.16 -21.45
N LEU A 66 8.95 -12.91 -20.34
CA LEU A 66 8.51 -13.28 -19.00
C LEU A 66 8.55 -12.04 -18.10
N LEU A 67 7.40 -11.70 -17.52
CA LEU A 67 7.34 -10.67 -16.49
C LEU A 67 7.91 -11.22 -15.18
N VAL A 68 9.13 -10.80 -14.86
CA VAL A 68 9.84 -11.20 -13.64
C VAL A 68 9.29 -10.42 -12.45
N GLU A 69 9.05 -9.11 -12.59
CA GLU A 69 8.37 -8.27 -11.60
C GLU A 69 7.35 -7.35 -12.27
N SER A 70 6.15 -7.30 -11.68
CA SER A 70 5.05 -6.45 -12.17
C SER A 70 5.19 -5.00 -11.73
N VAL A 71 4.42 -4.12 -12.37
CA VAL A 71 4.39 -2.68 -12.04
C VAL A 71 3.96 -2.42 -10.59
N GLN A 72 2.99 -3.18 -10.10
CA GLN A 72 2.51 -3.08 -8.71
C GLN A 72 3.59 -3.56 -7.73
N SER A 73 4.25 -4.68 -8.01
CA SER A 73 5.34 -5.19 -7.18
C SER A 73 6.50 -4.19 -7.12
N MET A 74 6.89 -3.64 -8.27
CA MET A 74 7.95 -2.64 -8.34
C MET A 74 7.57 -1.34 -7.64
N ALA A 75 6.30 -0.91 -7.67
CA ALA A 75 5.85 0.24 -6.90
C ALA A 75 6.05 0.03 -5.39
N ASN A 76 5.71 -1.17 -4.87
CA ASN A 76 5.94 -1.52 -3.47
C ASN A 76 7.44 -1.53 -3.13
N ARG A 77 8.28 -2.07 -4.01
CA ARG A 77 9.74 -2.08 -3.81
C ARG A 77 10.34 -0.68 -3.78
N LEU A 78 9.89 0.19 -4.67
CA LEU A 78 10.32 1.60 -4.70
C LEU A 78 9.81 2.40 -3.49
N GLU A 79 8.77 1.95 -2.80
CA GLU A 79 8.44 2.48 -1.47
C GLU A 79 9.31 1.90 -0.36
N ASP A 80 9.56 0.60 -0.39
CA ASP A 80 10.32 -0.10 0.65
C ASP A 80 11.74 0.43 0.80
N VAL A 81 12.38 0.85 -0.31
CA VAL A 81 13.72 1.48 -0.25
C VAL A 81 13.77 2.79 0.54
N CYS A 82 12.62 3.41 0.83
CA CYS A 82 12.51 4.62 1.64
C CYS A 82 12.28 4.31 3.12
N LEU A 83 11.98 3.08 3.50
CA LEU A 83 11.52 2.72 4.85
C LEU A 83 12.65 2.11 5.70
N GLN A 84 12.53 2.29 7.02
CA GLN A 84 13.32 1.61 8.04
C GLN A 84 12.43 1.41 9.28
N GLY A 85 12.12 0.15 9.60
CA GLY A 85 11.16 -0.13 10.69
C GLY A 85 9.80 0.50 10.39
N GLU A 86 9.21 1.22 11.33
CA GLU A 86 7.87 1.79 11.20
C GLU A 86 7.83 3.17 10.50
N ASP A 87 8.96 3.68 10.03
CA ASP A 87 9.11 5.06 9.55
C ASP A 87 10.00 5.13 8.30
N TYR A 88 10.15 6.33 7.74
CA TYR A 88 11.15 6.60 6.73
C TYR A 88 12.58 6.45 7.28
N ASN A 89 13.47 5.95 6.43
CA ASN A 89 14.90 5.91 6.70
C ASN A 89 15.52 7.31 6.76
N ALA A 90 16.78 7.41 7.20
CA ALA A 90 17.47 8.68 7.44
C ALA A 90 17.44 9.65 6.23
N ASP A 91 17.52 9.13 5.01
CA ASP A 91 17.48 9.93 3.78
C ASP A 91 16.08 10.45 3.45
N CYS A 92 15.03 9.80 3.94
CA CYS A 92 13.63 10.16 3.68
C CYS A 92 12.93 10.81 4.89
N GLN A 93 13.59 10.88 6.04
CA GLN A 93 13.11 11.56 7.24
C GLN A 93 12.66 13.01 6.95
N GLY A 94 11.47 13.37 7.44
CA GLY A 94 10.86 14.69 7.28
C GLY A 94 9.96 14.85 6.05
N ILE A 95 9.94 13.88 5.14
CA ILE A 95 8.91 13.83 4.09
C ILE A 95 7.55 13.54 4.76
N PRO A 96 6.50 14.33 4.48
CA PRO A 96 5.21 14.15 5.11
C PRO A 96 4.53 12.87 4.64
N TYR A 97 3.82 12.22 5.56
CA TYR A 97 2.93 11.10 5.30
C TYR A 97 1.90 11.04 6.44
N VAL A 98 0.91 10.13 6.33
CA VAL A 98 -0.05 9.90 7.42
C VAL A 98 0.35 8.65 8.21
N ARG A 99 0.65 8.82 9.50
CA ARG A 99 0.94 7.73 10.45
C ARG A 99 -0.35 7.31 11.13
N VAL A 100 -0.67 6.02 11.08
CA VAL A 100 -1.89 5.45 11.65
C VAL A 100 -1.54 4.65 12.91
N LEU A 101 -2.17 5.01 14.03
CA LEU A 101 -2.05 4.31 15.31
C LEU A 101 -3.26 3.42 15.54
N ASP A 102 -3.05 2.31 16.23
CA ASP A 102 -4.09 1.37 16.65
C ASP A 102 -4.74 1.84 17.95
N GLY A 103 -5.94 2.40 17.83
CA GLY A 103 -6.72 2.88 18.96
C GLY A 103 -7.18 1.79 19.94
N HIS A 104 -7.11 0.51 19.54
CA HIS A 104 -7.45 -0.62 20.42
C HIS A 104 -6.22 -1.20 21.14
N ARG A 105 -5.01 -0.88 20.66
CA ARG A 105 -3.75 -1.42 21.21
C ARG A 105 -2.84 -0.30 21.71
N ASN A 106 -3.33 0.47 22.69
CA ASN A 106 -2.58 1.55 23.35
C ASN A 106 -1.95 2.57 22.38
N ASN A 107 -2.58 2.82 21.23
CA ASN A 107 -2.05 3.69 20.17
C ASN A 107 -0.67 3.24 19.65
N ALA A 108 -0.39 1.93 19.65
CA ALA A 108 0.77 1.37 18.95
C ALA A 108 0.70 1.70 17.45
N PHE A 109 1.84 1.68 16.76
CA PHE A 109 1.84 1.85 15.31
C PHE A 109 1.07 0.73 14.63
N LEU A 110 0.11 1.11 13.78
CA LEU A 110 -0.67 0.16 12.98
C LEU A 110 -0.13 0.09 11.55
N THR A 111 -0.13 1.24 10.87
CA THR A 111 0.27 1.36 9.47
C THR A 111 0.54 2.84 9.11
N SER A 112 0.77 3.13 7.83
CA SER A 112 0.91 4.49 7.31
C SER A 112 0.46 4.59 5.86
N SER A 113 0.18 5.81 5.37
CA SER A 113 -0.12 6.02 3.95
C SER A 113 1.01 5.58 3.00
N VAL A 114 2.23 5.37 3.49
CA VAL A 114 3.35 4.83 2.70
C VAL A 114 3.27 3.30 2.56
N ARG A 115 2.80 2.62 3.61
CA ARG A 115 2.71 1.15 3.68
C ARG A 115 1.42 0.61 3.09
N GLU A 116 0.38 1.44 3.07
CA GLU A 116 -0.92 1.07 2.55
C GLU A 116 -0.93 1.07 1.01
N PRO A 117 -1.47 0.03 0.35
CA PRO A 117 -1.50 -0.07 -1.11
C PRO A 117 -2.33 1.05 -1.77
N HIS A 118 -3.33 1.57 -1.04
CA HIS A 118 -4.18 2.68 -1.48
C HIS A 118 -3.70 4.04 -0.96
N ARG A 119 -2.57 4.08 -0.25
CA ARG A 119 -1.98 5.28 0.37
C ARG A 119 -2.99 6.09 1.18
N LEU A 120 -3.13 7.40 0.89
CA LEU A 120 -4.14 8.27 1.50
C LEU A 120 -5.57 7.77 1.30
N ALA A 121 -5.84 6.98 0.27
CA ALA A 121 -7.17 6.40 0.03
C ALA A 121 -7.43 5.14 0.85
N SER A 122 -6.46 4.67 1.64
CA SER A 122 -6.66 3.50 2.50
C SER A 122 -7.82 3.74 3.47
N PRO A 123 -8.70 2.74 3.68
CA PRO A 123 -9.75 2.83 4.68
C PRO A 123 -9.18 3.02 6.10
N TYR A 124 -7.98 2.50 6.37
CA TYR A 124 -7.29 2.69 7.65
C TYR A 124 -6.78 4.14 7.82
N VAL A 125 -6.51 4.84 6.72
CA VAL A 125 -6.12 6.26 6.74
C VAL A 125 -7.35 7.16 6.77
N LEU A 126 -8.28 6.99 5.82
CA LEU A 126 -9.48 7.82 5.67
C LEU A 126 -10.46 7.67 6.84
N GLY A 127 -10.59 6.45 7.37
CA GLY A 127 -11.46 6.13 8.50
C GLY A 127 -10.87 6.49 9.86
N ALA A 128 -9.56 6.69 9.96
CA ALA A 128 -8.91 7.05 11.23
C ALA A 128 -9.29 8.46 11.69
N LYS A 129 -9.21 8.70 13.00
CA LYS A 129 -9.57 9.96 13.63
C LYS A 129 -8.36 10.90 13.72
N LEU A 130 -8.59 12.14 13.33
CA LEU A 130 -7.77 13.31 13.62
C LEU A 130 -8.63 14.28 14.44
N ASN A 131 -8.24 14.57 15.68
CA ASN A 131 -8.98 15.46 16.60
C ASN A 131 -10.48 15.11 16.69
N ALA A 132 -10.80 13.84 16.94
CA ALA A 132 -12.16 13.26 17.01
C ALA A 132 -12.97 13.21 15.70
N SER A 133 -12.48 13.79 14.60
CA SER A 133 -13.12 13.72 13.27
C SER A 133 -12.40 12.72 12.36
N ALA A 134 -13.12 12.04 11.47
CA ALA A 134 -12.49 11.16 10.49
C ALA A 134 -11.58 11.97 9.55
N PHE A 135 -10.37 11.48 9.28
CA PHE A 135 -9.35 12.15 8.47
C PHE A 135 -9.85 12.47 7.05
N ARG A 136 -10.74 11.63 6.50
CA ARG A 136 -11.41 11.91 5.21
C ARG A 136 -12.10 13.28 5.16
N GLU A 137 -12.63 13.80 6.27
CA GLU A 137 -13.28 15.11 6.28
C GLU A 137 -12.25 16.24 6.21
N ASP A 138 -11.09 16.11 6.87
CA ASP A 138 -9.97 17.05 6.70
C ASP A 138 -9.47 17.05 5.26
N LEU A 139 -9.22 15.85 4.70
CA LEU A 139 -8.73 15.71 3.33
C LEU A 139 -9.74 16.30 2.34
N LYS A 140 -11.03 15.97 2.47
CA LYS A 140 -12.09 16.52 1.60
C LYS A 140 -12.15 18.05 1.65
N LYS A 141 -12.02 18.64 2.84
CA LYS A 141 -12.00 20.09 3.03
C LYS A 141 -10.78 20.72 2.37
N ALA A 142 -9.60 20.15 2.57
CA ALA A 142 -8.36 20.64 1.99
C ALA A 142 -8.37 20.60 0.46
N LEU A 143 -8.83 19.48 -0.11
CA LEU A 143 -8.97 19.32 -1.56
C LEU A 143 -10.11 20.17 -2.15
N ARG A 144 -10.94 20.80 -1.30
CA ARG A 144 -12.15 21.54 -1.71
C ARG A 144 -13.06 20.70 -2.61
N ALA A 145 -13.11 19.38 -2.33
CA ALA A 145 -13.81 18.43 -3.17
C ALA A 145 -15.32 18.66 -3.12
N ASN A 146 -15.92 18.83 -4.29
CA ASN A 146 -17.34 19.14 -4.45
C ASN A 146 -17.91 18.32 -5.61
N LYS A 147 -18.80 17.37 -5.29
CA LYS A 147 -19.37 16.44 -6.27
C LYS A 147 -20.25 17.13 -7.31
N GLN A 148 -20.73 18.35 -7.05
CA GLN A 148 -21.54 19.17 -7.95
C GLN A 148 -20.72 20.12 -8.83
N ARG A 149 -19.39 20.13 -8.72
CA ARG A 149 -18.50 21.01 -9.50
C ARG A 149 -17.49 20.19 -10.32
N PRO A 150 -16.87 20.80 -11.35
CA PRO A 150 -15.76 20.18 -12.05
C PRO A 150 -14.59 19.88 -11.11
N VAL A 151 -13.89 18.77 -11.36
CA VAL A 151 -12.67 18.40 -10.63
C VAL A 151 -11.48 19.01 -11.35
N HIS A 152 -10.70 19.80 -10.62
CA HIS A 152 -9.47 20.41 -11.11
C HIS A 152 -8.28 19.77 -10.38
N ILE A 153 -7.78 18.64 -10.92
CA ILE A 153 -6.70 17.85 -10.30
C ILE A 153 -5.48 18.71 -9.99
N TRP A 154 -5.06 19.58 -10.91
CA TRP A 154 -3.96 20.53 -10.73
C TRP A 154 -4.09 21.49 -9.53
N ARG A 155 -5.32 21.72 -9.03
CA ARG A 155 -5.56 22.50 -7.79
C ARG A 155 -5.54 21.64 -6.53
N MET A 156 -5.75 20.34 -6.66
CA MET A 156 -5.76 19.36 -5.57
C MET A 156 -4.38 18.77 -5.31
N VAL A 157 -3.55 18.60 -6.35
CA VAL A 157 -2.21 18.00 -6.22
C VAL A 157 -1.32 18.71 -5.20
N PRO A 158 -1.27 20.06 -5.12
CA PRO A 158 -0.50 20.73 -4.07
C PRO A 158 -0.94 20.33 -2.65
N GLU A 159 -2.24 20.18 -2.41
CA GLU A 159 -2.79 19.77 -1.10
C GLU A 159 -2.54 18.29 -0.77
N ILE A 160 -2.48 17.44 -1.79
CA ILE A 160 -2.06 16.03 -1.66
C ILE A 160 -0.56 15.98 -1.34
N PHE A 161 0.26 16.76 -2.04
CA PHE A 161 1.71 16.82 -1.85
C PHE A 161 2.10 17.20 -0.42
N GLU A 162 1.40 18.15 0.19
CA GLU A 162 1.65 18.56 1.59
C GLU A 162 1.35 17.46 2.62
N ARG A 163 0.56 16.45 2.26
CA ARG A 163 0.12 15.36 3.14
C ARG A 163 0.87 14.06 2.90
N ASP A 164 1.04 13.70 1.63
CA ASP A 164 1.79 12.53 1.17
C ASP A 164 2.25 12.79 -0.28
N PRO A 165 3.50 13.26 -0.49
CA PRO A 165 4.03 13.47 -1.84
C PRO A 165 4.25 12.14 -2.58
N GLY A 166 4.26 11.01 -1.87
CA GLY A 166 4.27 9.69 -2.47
C GLY A 166 2.97 9.39 -3.22
N CYS A 167 1.83 9.94 -2.81
CA CYS A 167 0.59 9.89 -3.62
C CYS A 167 0.75 10.58 -4.98
N VAL A 168 1.57 11.63 -5.06
CA VAL A 168 1.86 12.31 -6.32
C VAL A 168 2.79 11.46 -7.19
N LEU A 169 3.83 10.88 -6.60
CA LEU A 169 4.82 10.08 -7.32
C LEU A 169 4.27 8.71 -7.78
N HIS A 170 3.61 7.98 -6.89
CA HIS A 170 3.15 6.60 -7.12
C HIS A 170 1.66 6.48 -7.44
N GLY A 171 0.96 7.62 -7.57
CA GLY A 171 -0.47 7.68 -7.86
C GLY A 171 -1.34 7.42 -6.64
N VAL A 172 -2.60 7.84 -6.73
CA VAL A 172 -3.64 7.60 -5.72
C VAL A 172 -5.03 7.71 -6.35
N PHE A 173 -5.99 6.94 -5.87
CA PHE A 173 -7.39 7.06 -6.26
C PHE A 173 -8.27 7.34 -5.04
N LEU A 174 -8.73 8.58 -4.88
CA LEU A 174 -9.44 9.06 -3.69
C LEU A 174 -10.97 8.90 -3.84
N GLU A 175 -11.43 7.67 -4.09
CA GLU A 175 -12.82 7.38 -4.44
C GLU A 175 -13.85 7.81 -3.37
N GLU A 176 -13.54 7.60 -2.10
CA GLU A 176 -14.42 7.96 -0.99
C GLU A 176 -14.58 9.48 -0.82
N ILE A 177 -13.57 10.25 -1.26
CA ILE A 177 -13.62 11.71 -1.30
C ILE A 177 -14.47 12.14 -2.50
N ASP A 178 -14.04 11.74 -3.70
CA ASP A 178 -14.73 11.94 -4.98
C ASP A 178 -14.17 10.96 -6.02
N GLY A 179 -15.00 10.05 -6.54
CA GLY A 179 -14.64 9.01 -7.53
C GLY A 179 -14.04 9.50 -8.86
N ARG A 180 -13.90 10.81 -9.05
CA ARG A 180 -13.22 11.42 -10.20
C ARG A 180 -11.77 11.85 -9.89
N VAL A 181 -11.35 11.77 -8.62
CA VAL A 181 -10.02 12.21 -8.16
C VAL A 181 -9.05 11.04 -8.22
N ARG A 182 -8.40 10.88 -9.37
CA ARG A 182 -7.35 9.88 -9.62
C ARG A 182 -6.08 10.57 -10.11
N LEU A 183 -4.95 10.27 -9.48
CA LEU A 183 -3.62 10.64 -9.94
C LEU A 183 -2.97 9.37 -10.54
N PRO A 184 -2.59 9.36 -11.83
CA PRO A 184 -1.78 8.28 -12.38
C PRO A 184 -0.41 8.25 -11.72
N ARG A 185 0.28 7.11 -11.82
CA ARG A 185 1.67 7.01 -11.35
C ARG A 185 2.57 7.88 -12.22
N LEU A 186 3.42 8.69 -11.59
CA LEU A 186 4.49 9.38 -12.30
C LEU A 186 5.68 8.46 -12.54
N ILE A 187 5.96 7.54 -11.61
CA ILE A 187 6.97 6.49 -11.78
C ILE A 187 6.32 5.11 -11.95
N SER A 188 6.67 4.43 -13.03
CA SER A 188 6.34 3.02 -13.26
C SER A 188 7.62 2.25 -13.46
N ALA A 189 7.67 0.99 -13.01
CA ALA A 189 8.82 0.14 -13.24
C ALA A 189 8.43 -1.32 -13.35
N TYR A 190 9.21 -2.13 -14.04
CA TYR A 190 8.99 -3.58 -14.18
C TYR A 190 10.32 -4.27 -14.48
N ILE A 191 10.36 -5.59 -14.27
CA ILE A 191 11.51 -6.41 -14.65
C ILE A 191 11.04 -7.51 -15.57
N GLU A 192 11.71 -7.68 -16.70
CA GLU A 192 11.35 -8.65 -17.72
C GLU A 192 12.56 -9.44 -18.20
N ALA A 193 12.32 -10.69 -18.56
CA ALA A 193 13.28 -11.57 -19.19
C ALA A 193 12.84 -11.88 -20.63
N CYS A 194 13.75 -11.69 -21.57
CA CYS A 194 13.54 -11.97 -22.99
C CYS A 194 14.02 -13.39 -23.32
N SER A 195 13.32 -14.06 -24.22
CA SER A 195 13.57 -15.45 -24.62
C SER A 195 13.81 -16.38 -23.42
N PRO A 196 12.89 -16.40 -22.44
CA PRO A 196 13.06 -17.16 -21.21
C PRO A 196 12.98 -18.67 -21.50
N ASN A 197 13.91 -19.45 -20.94
CA ASN A 197 13.88 -20.91 -21.01
C ASN A 197 13.42 -21.47 -19.66
N GLN A 198 12.49 -22.42 -19.68
CA GLN A 198 12.03 -23.10 -18.46
C GLN A 198 13.14 -23.99 -17.89
N ALA A 199 13.36 -23.90 -16.59
CA ALA A 199 14.27 -24.73 -15.83
C ALA A 199 13.48 -25.39 -14.69
N ASN A 200 12.69 -26.39 -15.05
CA ASN A 200 11.84 -27.09 -14.09
C ASN A 200 12.69 -27.95 -13.15
N SER A 201 12.37 -27.87 -11.86
CA SER A 201 12.95 -28.71 -10.80
C SER A 201 11.83 -29.20 -9.87
N GLY A 202 12.19 -29.97 -8.87
CA GLY A 202 11.24 -30.47 -7.88
C GLY A 202 11.96 -31.02 -6.67
N GLY A 203 11.18 -31.40 -5.67
CA GLY A 203 11.68 -32.01 -4.45
C GLY A 203 10.58 -32.76 -3.73
N VAL A 204 10.92 -33.29 -2.56
CA VAL A 204 9.99 -33.98 -1.69
C VAL A 204 10.23 -33.45 -0.28
N TYR A 205 9.22 -32.82 0.32
CA TYR A 205 9.22 -32.61 1.76
C TYR A 205 9.08 -33.98 2.41
N ARG A 206 10.00 -34.34 3.31
CA ARG A 206 9.97 -35.65 3.98
C ARG A 206 9.39 -35.51 5.37
N GLY A 207 8.35 -36.28 5.66
CA GLY A 207 7.85 -36.43 7.02
C GLY A 207 8.70 -37.44 7.80
N GLU A 208 8.92 -37.18 9.09
CA GLU A 208 9.79 -38.02 9.92
C GLU A 208 9.07 -39.22 10.54
N VAL A 209 7.75 -39.12 10.75
CA VAL A 209 6.98 -40.13 11.51
C VAL A 209 6.45 -41.23 10.61
N THR A 210 5.95 -40.92 9.42
CA THR A 210 5.54 -41.92 8.44
C THR A 210 6.02 -41.56 7.04
N ALA A 211 6.43 -42.56 6.25
CA ALA A 211 6.79 -42.36 4.84
C ALA A 211 5.61 -41.91 3.95
N LYS A 212 4.38 -41.89 4.50
CA LYS A 212 3.17 -41.41 3.82
C LYS A 212 3.03 -39.88 3.86
N ASP A 213 3.79 -39.21 4.74
CA ASP A 213 3.77 -37.76 4.90
C ASP A 213 4.73 -37.05 3.93
N ASN A 214 5.33 -37.78 3.00
CA ASN A 214 6.20 -37.22 1.98
C ASN A 214 5.37 -36.46 0.95
N ILE A 215 5.62 -35.16 0.77
CA ILE A 215 4.90 -34.29 -0.16
C ILE A 215 5.83 -33.91 -1.32
N PRO A 216 5.68 -34.52 -2.51
CA PRO A 216 6.35 -34.07 -3.71
C PRO A 216 5.89 -32.67 -4.10
N TYR A 217 6.82 -31.84 -4.56
CA TYR A 217 6.51 -30.54 -5.14
C TYR A 217 7.31 -30.33 -6.43
N SER A 218 6.70 -29.64 -7.37
CA SER A 218 7.38 -29.10 -8.55
C SER A 218 7.73 -27.63 -8.32
N ARG A 219 8.79 -27.18 -8.97
CA ARG A 219 9.18 -25.77 -9.01
C ARG A 219 9.51 -25.41 -10.46
N GLN A 220 8.86 -24.37 -10.95
CA GLN A 220 9.15 -23.81 -12.27
C GLN A 220 10.04 -22.58 -12.11
N GLU A 221 11.31 -22.72 -12.49
CA GLU A 221 12.28 -21.63 -12.57
C GLU A 221 12.56 -21.30 -14.05
N PHE A 222 13.27 -20.21 -14.30
CA PHE A 222 13.62 -19.78 -15.65
C PHE A 222 15.09 -19.38 -15.75
N THR A 223 15.62 -19.42 -16.97
CA THR A 223 16.91 -18.85 -17.34
C THR A 223 16.70 -17.89 -18.51
N SER A 224 17.50 -16.83 -18.59
CA SER A 224 17.50 -15.90 -19.71
C SER A 224 18.83 -15.20 -19.81
N SER A 225 19.28 -14.95 -21.04
CA SER A 225 20.48 -14.15 -21.33
C SER A 225 20.21 -12.65 -21.35
N SER A 226 18.94 -12.22 -21.30
CA SER A 226 18.54 -10.82 -21.42
C SER A 226 17.45 -10.50 -20.41
N ILE A 227 17.87 -9.88 -19.31
CA ILE A 227 16.98 -9.43 -18.23
C ILE A 227 17.14 -7.93 -18.08
N THR A 228 16.04 -7.20 -18.10
CA THR A 228 16.02 -5.74 -18.01
C THR A 228 15.07 -5.29 -16.93
N ALA A 229 15.53 -4.41 -16.04
CA ALA A 229 14.65 -3.59 -15.22
C ALA A 229 14.46 -2.24 -15.90
N SER A 230 13.22 -1.86 -16.16
CA SER A 230 12.86 -0.60 -16.81
C SER A 230 12.13 0.29 -15.81
N PHE A 231 12.51 1.57 -15.75
CA PHE A 231 11.88 2.60 -14.93
C PHE A 231 11.49 3.77 -15.81
N ILE A 232 10.24 4.21 -15.72
CA ILE A 232 9.67 5.25 -16.57
C ILE A 232 9.16 6.36 -15.65
N LEU A 233 9.66 7.58 -15.84
CA LEU A 233 9.18 8.78 -15.16
C LEU A 233 8.45 9.69 -16.15
N HIS A 234 7.17 9.94 -15.90
CA HIS A 234 6.26 10.72 -16.75
C HIS A 234 6.33 12.23 -16.44
N LEU A 235 7.26 12.93 -17.08
CA LEU A 235 7.56 14.34 -16.81
C LEU A 235 6.49 15.30 -17.35
N SER A 236 5.86 14.98 -18.48
CA SER A 236 4.75 15.77 -19.02
C SER A 236 3.55 15.78 -18.07
N THR A 237 3.24 14.64 -17.47
CA THR A 237 2.18 14.51 -16.45
C THR A 237 2.52 15.33 -15.21
N LEU A 238 3.76 15.26 -14.72
CA LEU A 238 4.23 16.05 -13.57
C LEU A 238 4.05 17.56 -13.81
N ARG A 239 4.40 18.07 -15.00
CA ARG A 239 4.20 19.49 -15.35
C ARG A 239 2.72 19.92 -15.26
N GLY A 240 1.79 19.02 -15.55
CA GLY A 240 0.35 19.28 -15.45
C GLY A 240 -0.19 19.42 -14.02
N TYR A 241 0.61 19.11 -13.00
CA TYR A 241 0.18 19.14 -11.59
C TYR A 241 0.31 20.50 -10.91
N ASN A 242 0.83 21.52 -11.60
CA ASN A 242 0.91 22.89 -11.09
C ASN A 242 1.61 23.00 -9.71
N LEU A 243 2.62 22.17 -9.50
CA LEU A 243 3.55 22.29 -8.39
C LEU A 243 4.58 23.39 -8.69
N ASP A 244 5.09 24.06 -7.66
CA ASP A 244 6.21 24.97 -7.82
C ASP A 244 7.49 24.21 -8.25
N GLN A 245 8.51 24.97 -8.67
CA GLN A 245 9.74 24.38 -9.19
C GLN A 245 10.46 23.49 -8.17
N ASN A 246 10.46 23.86 -6.89
CA ASN A 246 11.13 23.07 -5.86
C ASN A 246 10.42 21.74 -5.65
N LYS A 247 9.09 21.74 -5.61
CA LYS A 247 8.29 20.52 -5.49
C LYS A 247 8.42 19.60 -6.71
N ASN A 248 8.48 20.17 -7.92
CA ASN A 248 8.78 19.37 -9.12
C ASN A 248 10.16 18.72 -9.05
N ARG A 249 11.19 19.48 -8.65
CA ARG A 249 12.55 18.97 -8.46
C ARG A 249 12.63 17.92 -7.35
N PHE A 250 11.86 18.08 -6.28
CA PHE A 250 11.72 17.06 -5.25
C PHE A 250 11.17 15.75 -5.81
N ILE A 251 10.06 15.78 -6.56
CA ILE A 251 9.50 14.55 -7.17
C ILE A 251 10.50 13.88 -8.12
N GLN A 252 11.20 14.66 -8.94
CA GLN A 252 12.22 14.15 -9.86
C GLN A 252 13.40 13.51 -9.11
N THR A 253 14.02 14.23 -8.18
CA THR A 253 15.17 13.71 -7.40
C THR A 253 14.79 12.54 -6.51
N TRP A 254 13.59 12.52 -5.94
CA TRP A 254 13.12 11.42 -5.11
C TRP A 254 12.87 10.15 -5.93
N ALA A 255 12.35 10.29 -7.16
CA ALA A 255 12.27 9.20 -8.12
C ALA A 255 13.66 8.64 -8.45
N LEU A 256 14.64 9.50 -8.77
CA LEU A 256 16.02 9.07 -9.04
C LEU A 256 16.66 8.38 -7.83
N TYR A 257 16.45 8.92 -6.62
CA TYR A 257 16.92 8.31 -5.38
C TYR A 257 16.33 6.91 -5.15
N LYS A 258 15.01 6.73 -5.35
CA LYS A 258 14.34 5.43 -5.22
C LYS A 258 14.88 4.41 -6.22
N ILE A 259 15.08 4.82 -7.48
CA ILE A 259 15.67 3.99 -8.54
C ILE A 259 17.10 3.60 -8.17
N ASP A 260 17.93 4.57 -7.78
CA ASP A 260 19.34 4.37 -7.42
C ASP A 260 19.50 3.40 -6.25
N ARG A 261 18.75 3.62 -5.16
CA ARG A 261 18.68 2.72 -4.01
C ARG A 261 18.28 1.30 -4.42
N PHE A 262 17.20 1.16 -5.19
CA PHE A 262 16.67 -0.15 -5.57
C PHE A 262 17.69 -0.97 -6.35
N ILE A 263 18.32 -0.36 -7.36
CA ILE A 263 19.24 -1.05 -8.26
C ILE A 263 20.55 -1.45 -7.56
N HIS A 264 20.99 -0.69 -6.55
CA HIS A 264 22.24 -0.97 -5.85
C HIS A 264 22.07 -1.84 -4.60
N GLN A 265 20.88 -1.89 -3.98
CA GLN A 265 20.70 -2.54 -2.67
C GLN A 265 19.61 -3.63 -2.65
N TYR A 266 18.69 -3.67 -3.62
CA TYR A 266 17.45 -4.46 -3.51
C TYR A 266 17.16 -5.37 -4.72
N LEU A 267 18.19 -6.03 -5.27
CA LEU A 267 18.04 -6.97 -6.38
C LEU A 267 17.83 -8.44 -5.95
N ARG A 268 17.70 -8.71 -4.65
CA ARG A 268 17.11 -9.95 -4.12
C ARG A 268 15.62 -9.76 -3.98
N LEU A 269 14.88 -10.27 -4.95
CA LEU A 269 13.46 -9.99 -5.10
C LEU A 269 12.61 -10.97 -4.30
N ARG A 270 12.95 -12.25 -4.39
CA ARG A 270 12.32 -13.32 -3.60
C ARG A 270 13.29 -14.49 -3.50
N THR A 271 12.87 -15.57 -2.85
CA THR A 271 13.62 -16.84 -2.85
C THR A 271 13.99 -17.24 -4.28
N ALA A 272 15.26 -17.60 -4.50
CA ALA A 272 15.78 -17.99 -5.80
C ALA A 272 15.54 -16.95 -6.92
N CYS A 273 15.48 -15.65 -6.60
CA CYS A 273 15.41 -14.56 -7.59
C CYS A 273 16.31 -13.42 -7.14
N GLU A 274 17.58 -13.51 -7.56
CA GLU A 274 18.65 -12.60 -7.17
C GLU A 274 19.39 -12.15 -8.42
N PHE A 275 19.55 -10.85 -8.58
CA PHE A 275 20.19 -10.24 -9.73
C PHE A 275 21.36 -9.34 -9.34
N GLU A 276 22.26 -9.13 -10.29
CA GLU A 276 23.28 -8.11 -10.26
C GLU A 276 23.08 -7.15 -11.43
N LYS A 277 23.25 -5.85 -11.17
CA LYS A 277 23.30 -4.84 -12.22
C LYS A 277 24.57 -5.00 -13.05
N VAL A 278 24.42 -5.06 -14.37
CA VAL A 278 25.53 -5.06 -15.34
C VAL A 278 25.77 -3.66 -15.88
N ALA A 279 24.72 -2.98 -16.35
CA ALA A 279 24.79 -1.66 -16.96
C ALA A 279 23.52 -0.86 -16.69
N LEU A 280 23.63 0.47 -16.74
CA LEU A 280 22.51 1.41 -16.68
C LEU A 280 22.57 2.34 -17.87
N ARG A 281 21.40 2.61 -18.47
CA ARG A 281 21.26 3.58 -19.55
C ARG A 281 20.09 4.50 -19.27
N ILE A 282 20.27 5.77 -19.59
CA ILE A 282 19.24 6.79 -19.53
C ILE A 282 18.91 7.27 -20.93
N THR A 283 17.62 7.30 -21.24
CA THR A 283 17.10 7.95 -22.43
C THR A 283 15.91 8.84 -22.08
N SER A 284 15.68 9.86 -22.90
CA SER A 284 14.49 10.69 -22.86
C SER A 284 13.95 10.84 -24.26
N ASP A 285 12.66 10.59 -24.42
CA ASP A 285 11.98 10.72 -25.72
C ASP A 285 12.71 9.97 -26.88
N GLY A 286 13.39 8.87 -26.55
CA GLY A 286 14.14 8.04 -27.49
C GLY A 286 15.59 8.47 -27.75
N GLN A 287 16.06 9.55 -27.13
CA GLN A 287 17.43 10.06 -27.25
C GLN A 287 18.23 9.82 -25.98
N VAL A 288 19.54 9.65 -26.11
CA VAL A 288 20.47 9.58 -24.97
C VAL A 288 20.36 10.87 -24.16
N MET A 289 20.33 10.74 -22.83
CA MET A 289 20.21 11.87 -21.92
C MET A 289 21.32 11.85 -20.90
N ASP A 290 21.94 13.00 -20.67
CA ASP A 290 22.94 13.18 -19.63
C ASP A 290 22.33 13.96 -18.45
N LEU A 291 22.41 13.40 -17.25
CA LEU A 291 22.01 14.05 -16.00
C LEU A 291 23.23 14.37 -15.11
N GLY A 292 24.42 14.51 -15.72
CA GLY A 292 25.69 14.70 -15.04
C GLY A 292 26.50 13.41 -14.85
N GLY A 293 26.18 12.36 -15.60
CA GLY A 293 26.97 11.11 -15.68
C GLY A 293 27.92 11.09 -16.88
N GLY A 294 27.58 11.82 -17.95
CA GLY A 294 28.21 11.74 -19.27
C GLY A 294 27.49 10.74 -20.19
N ASP A 295 27.22 11.11 -21.44
CA ASP A 295 26.81 10.22 -22.55
C ASP A 295 25.79 9.11 -22.24
N GLY A 296 24.73 9.41 -21.47
CA GLY A 296 23.67 8.44 -21.15
C GLY A 296 23.91 7.60 -19.90
N GLU A 297 25.02 7.84 -19.20
CA GLU A 297 25.35 7.16 -17.96
C GLU A 297 24.50 7.64 -16.79
N TRP A 298 24.31 6.73 -15.83
CA TRP A 298 23.61 7.02 -14.59
C TRP A 298 24.44 7.95 -13.70
N PRO A 299 23.86 9.04 -13.15
CA PRO A 299 24.57 9.89 -12.20
C PRO A 299 25.04 9.11 -10.98
N GLY A 300 26.20 9.47 -10.43
CA GLY A 300 26.72 8.82 -9.22
C GLY A 300 25.76 8.93 -8.03
N SER A 301 25.61 7.84 -7.27
CA SER A 301 24.67 7.74 -6.14
C SER A 301 24.82 8.88 -5.12
N THR A 302 26.05 9.29 -4.80
CA THR A 302 26.30 10.41 -3.88
C THR A 302 25.76 11.74 -4.42
N ASN A 303 25.80 11.98 -5.73
CA ASN A 303 25.25 13.19 -6.33
C ASN A 303 23.72 13.20 -6.26
N ILE A 304 23.10 12.05 -6.54
CA ILE A 304 21.64 11.87 -6.42
C ILE A 304 21.21 12.11 -4.98
N GLN A 305 21.86 11.45 -4.01
CA GLN A 305 21.57 11.60 -2.59
C GLN A 305 21.74 13.04 -2.10
N THR A 306 22.82 13.71 -2.50
CA THR A 306 23.08 15.12 -2.11
C THR A 306 22.02 16.06 -2.67
N ALA A 307 21.69 15.95 -3.96
CA ALA A 307 20.67 16.77 -4.59
C ALA A 307 19.28 16.53 -3.99
N PHE A 308 18.94 15.25 -3.75
CA PHE A 308 17.69 14.86 -3.09
C PHE A 308 17.60 15.42 -1.66
N ALA A 309 18.64 15.28 -0.84
CA ALA A 309 18.65 15.80 0.52
C ALA A 309 18.49 17.33 0.56
N ALA A 310 19.19 18.05 -0.34
CA ALA A 310 19.11 19.50 -0.43
C ALA A 310 17.68 19.98 -0.77
N ILE A 311 17.05 19.40 -1.79
CA ILE A 311 15.71 19.81 -2.20
C ILE A 311 14.63 19.34 -1.21
N ARG A 312 14.79 18.15 -0.60
CA ARG A 312 13.93 17.66 0.48
C ARG A 312 13.91 18.65 1.65
N ASN A 313 15.08 19.10 2.11
CA ASN A 313 15.18 20.06 3.21
C ASN A 313 14.56 21.42 2.86
N THR A 314 14.60 21.80 1.58
CA THR A 314 13.96 23.02 1.08
C THR A 314 12.43 22.88 1.06
N CYS A 315 11.90 21.75 0.59
CA CYS A 315 10.46 21.51 0.52
C CYS A 315 9.84 21.24 1.90
N PHE A 316 10.57 20.53 2.76
CA PHE A 316 10.07 20.06 4.05
C PHE A 316 11.01 20.46 5.20
N PRO A 317 11.20 21.77 5.45
CA PRO A 317 11.99 22.20 6.58
C PRO A 317 11.28 21.77 7.86
N ARG A 318 12.07 21.25 8.81
CA ARG A 318 11.61 20.86 10.15
C ARG A 318 11.01 22.09 10.83
N LYS A 319 9.82 21.95 11.42
CA LYS A 319 9.20 23.04 12.20
C LYS A 319 9.86 23.14 13.57
N THR A 320 9.79 24.34 14.16
CA THR A 320 10.33 24.66 15.48
C THR A 320 9.40 24.30 16.63
N GLU A 321 8.11 24.10 16.35
CA GLU A 321 7.05 23.85 17.34
C GLU A 321 6.33 22.53 17.08
N GLY A 322 5.71 21.99 18.13
CA GLY A 322 4.98 20.72 18.11
C GLY A 322 5.80 19.55 18.64
N ASP A 323 5.15 18.39 18.75
CA ASP A 323 5.81 17.12 19.03
C ASP A 323 6.69 16.66 17.87
N GLU A 324 7.37 15.52 18.03
CA GLU A 324 8.29 14.99 17.02
C GLU A 324 7.62 14.86 15.62
N TRP A 325 6.39 14.36 15.57
CA TRP A 325 5.66 14.11 14.33
C TRP A 325 5.18 15.41 13.68
N ALA A 326 4.65 16.34 14.47
CA ALA A 326 4.21 17.65 14.00
C ALA A 326 5.39 18.47 13.46
N GLN A 327 6.56 18.41 14.12
CA GLN A 327 7.78 19.06 13.64
C GLN A 327 8.20 18.55 12.25
N ARG A 328 7.93 17.27 11.98
CA ARG A 328 8.20 16.58 10.72
C ARG A 328 7.03 16.64 9.73
N ARG A 329 5.94 17.36 10.05
CA ARG A 329 4.74 17.50 9.20
C ARG A 329 4.00 16.18 8.98
N ILE A 330 4.17 15.22 9.88
CA ILE A 330 3.50 13.93 9.82
C ILE A 330 2.16 14.06 10.53
N ALA A 331 1.08 13.74 9.82
CA ALA A 331 -0.24 13.67 10.43
C ALA A 331 -0.36 12.32 11.16
N VAL A 332 -0.57 12.37 12.48
CA VAL A 332 -0.82 11.19 13.30
C VAL A 332 -2.32 11.04 13.49
N VAL A 333 -2.86 9.91 13.05
CA VAL A 333 -4.29 9.59 13.14
C VAL A 333 -4.48 8.28 13.88
N THR A 334 -5.57 8.15 14.62
CA THR A 334 -5.87 6.92 15.37
C THR A 334 -6.99 6.17 14.67
N TYR A 335 -6.68 4.97 14.17
CA TYR A 335 -7.67 4.06 13.64
C TYR A 335 -8.31 3.29 14.79
N ALA A 336 -9.64 3.33 14.86
CA ALA A 336 -10.42 2.53 15.78
C ALA A 336 -11.71 2.09 15.10
N VAL A 337 -12.17 0.89 15.43
CA VAL A 337 -13.41 0.32 14.93
C VAL A 337 -14.57 0.97 15.66
N ASP A 338 -15.20 1.94 15.00
CA ASP A 338 -16.40 2.63 15.47
C ASP A 338 -17.69 1.85 15.18
N ILE A 339 -17.65 0.52 15.31
CA ILE A 339 -18.82 -0.34 15.14
C ILE A 339 -19.46 -0.60 16.48
N VAL A 340 -20.78 -0.46 16.51
CA VAL A 340 -21.61 -0.68 17.68
C VAL A 340 -22.56 -1.83 17.41
N GLY A 341 -22.43 -2.91 18.19
CA GLY A 341 -23.46 -3.93 18.31
C GLY A 341 -24.43 -3.51 19.40
N GLN A 342 -25.73 -3.44 19.10
CA GLN A 342 -26.74 -2.99 20.06
C GLN A 342 -27.99 -3.87 20.02
N GLU A 343 -28.38 -4.40 21.18
CA GLU A 343 -29.63 -5.12 21.37
C GLU A 343 -30.52 -4.43 22.42
N GLU A 344 -31.80 -4.23 22.09
CA GLU A 344 -32.80 -3.72 23.04
C GLU A 344 -33.13 -4.81 24.07
N LEU A 345 -33.18 -4.46 25.34
CA LEU A 345 -33.41 -5.40 26.44
C LEU A 345 -34.85 -5.36 26.94
N PRO A 346 -35.41 -6.51 27.35
CA PRO A 346 -36.63 -6.57 28.16
C PRO A 346 -36.48 -5.81 29.50
N GLU A 347 -37.59 -5.39 30.11
CA GLU A 347 -37.55 -4.61 31.36
C GLU A 347 -36.91 -5.37 32.54
N GLU A 348 -37.00 -6.70 32.52
CA GLU A 348 -36.47 -7.57 33.56
C GLU A 348 -34.93 -7.67 33.52
N LEU A 349 -34.31 -7.35 32.38
CA LEU A 349 -32.89 -7.57 32.16
C LEU A 349 -32.07 -6.30 32.43
N LYS A 350 -31.31 -6.34 33.54
CA LYS A 350 -30.43 -5.26 34.02
C LYS A 350 -28.94 -5.61 33.89
N SER A 351 -28.07 -4.63 34.11
CA SER A 351 -26.60 -4.78 34.03
C SER A 351 -26.04 -5.94 34.87
N GLU A 352 -26.61 -6.20 36.05
CA GLU A 352 -26.20 -7.28 36.97
C GLU A 352 -26.42 -8.70 36.41
N HIS A 353 -27.22 -8.85 35.35
CA HIS A 353 -27.47 -10.14 34.71
C HIS A 353 -26.41 -10.50 33.65
N PHE A 354 -25.47 -9.60 33.37
CA PHE A 354 -24.42 -9.80 32.38
C PHE A 354 -23.08 -9.99 33.08
N ASN A 355 -22.40 -11.10 32.80
CA ASN A 355 -21.02 -11.27 33.18
C ASN A 355 -20.13 -10.69 32.07
N LEU A 356 -19.53 -9.53 32.37
CA LEU A 356 -18.70 -8.77 31.42
C LEU A 356 -17.22 -8.78 31.81
N ASP A 357 -16.79 -9.77 32.60
CA ASP A 357 -15.40 -9.91 33.02
C ASP A 357 -14.46 -9.92 31.81
N GLY A 358 -13.45 -9.03 31.84
CA GLY A 358 -12.51 -8.82 30.74
C GLY A 358 -13.00 -7.91 29.61
N PHE A 359 -14.26 -7.42 29.66
CA PHE A 359 -14.87 -6.63 28.59
C PHE A 359 -15.61 -5.36 29.04
N THR A 360 -15.46 -4.93 30.29
CA THR A 360 -16.20 -3.78 30.85
C THR A 360 -15.90 -2.44 30.18
N ASP A 361 -14.77 -2.34 29.46
CA ASP A 361 -14.36 -1.21 28.64
C ASP A 361 -15.07 -1.18 27.26
N ARG A 362 -15.51 -2.34 26.77
CA ARG A 362 -16.07 -2.53 25.42
C ARG A 362 -17.50 -3.06 25.39
N ALA A 363 -18.06 -3.50 26.51
CA ALA A 363 -19.42 -4.02 26.65
C ALA A 363 -20.11 -3.39 27.87
N GLN A 364 -21.37 -2.98 27.71
CA GLN A 364 -22.15 -2.41 28.82
C GLN A 364 -23.65 -2.48 28.56
N VAL A 365 -24.44 -2.45 29.63
CA VAL A 365 -25.87 -2.13 29.57
C VAL A 365 -26.04 -0.65 29.87
N LYS A 366 -26.69 0.10 28.97
CA LYS A 366 -27.06 1.49 29.23
C LYS A 366 -28.36 1.87 28.56
N GLN A 367 -28.97 2.93 29.06
CA GLN A 367 -30.17 3.50 28.46
C GLN A 367 -29.81 4.24 27.17
N VAL A 368 -30.53 3.93 26.09
CA VAL A 368 -30.34 4.54 24.76
C VAL A 368 -31.62 5.22 24.34
N THR A 369 -31.49 6.43 23.78
CA THR A 369 -32.60 7.14 23.17
C THR A 369 -32.42 7.20 21.66
N THR A 370 -33.40 6.70 20.91
CA THR A 370 -33.39 6.69 19.43
C THR A 370 -34.56 7.49 18.86
N GLY A 371 -34.39 8.08 17.67
CA GLY A 371 -35.41 8.85 16.95
C GLY A 371 -35.14 10.36 16.87
N LYS A 372 -35.47 10.98 15.72
CA LYS A 372 -35.34 12.44 15.48
C LYS A 372 -36.59 13.25 15.85
N GLY A 373 -37.70 12.59 16.21
CA GLY A 373 -38.99 13.22 16.57
C GLY A 373 -39.56 12.60 17.84
N ASN A 374 -40.38 11.55 17.71
CA ASN A 374 -40.78 10.72 18.85
C ASN A 374 -39.59 9.88 19.31
N LYS A 375 -38.91 10.38 20.35
CA LYS A 375 -37.77 9.71 20.97
C LYS A 375 -38.26 8.50 21.76
N LYS A 376 -37.78 7.30 21.42
CA LYS A 376 -37.98 6.08 22.21
C LYS A 376 -36.74 5.86 23.08
N THR A 377 -36.93 5.65 24.37
CA THR A 377 -35.85 5.37 25.32
C THR A 377 -36.02 3.96 25.88
N PHE A 378 -34.96 3.15 25.82
CA PHE A 378 -34.96 1.77 26.29
C PHE A 378 -33.57 1.37 26.80
N ASN A 379 -33.50 0.34 27.64
CA ASN A 379 -32.22 -0.25 28.05
C ASN A 379 -31.69 -1.12 26.92
N ALA A 380 -30.40 -1.00 26.62
CA ALA A 380 -29.76 -1.78 25.58
C ALA A 380 -28.45 -2.38 26.08
N PHE A 381 -28.17 -3.61 25.66
CA PHE A 381 -26.83 -4.17 25.72
C PHE A 381 -26.05 -3.69 24.50
N ILE A 382 -24.87 -3.13 24.75
CA ILE A 382 -24.09 -2.45 23.75
C ILE A 382 -22.65 -2.93 23.83
N ILE A 383 -22.13 -3.32 22.67
CA ILE A 383 -20.74 -3.65 22.47
C ILE A 383 -20.12 -2.68 21.47
N THR A 384 -18.89 -2.26 21.74
CA THR A 384 -18.12 -1.30 20.95
C THR A 384 -16.69 -1.80 20.75
N GLY A 385 -15.97 -1.24 19.78
CA GLY A 385 -14.59 -1.62 19.50
C GLY A 385 -14.47 -2.90 18.68
N GLU A 386 -13.30 -3.54 18.73
CA GLU A 386 -13.04 -4.82 18.07
C GLU A 386 -13.57 -6.01 18.86
N TRP A 387 -14.05 -7.04 18.16
CA TRP A 387 -14.50 -8.29 18.74
C TRP A 387 -13.95 -9.47 17.92
N PRO A 388 -12.68 -9.87 18.11
CA PRO A 388 -12.12 -11.09 17.52
C PRO A 388 -12.93 -12.34 17.90
N GLU A 389 -12.88 -13.41 17.11
CA GLU A 389 -13.65 -14.63 17.36
C GLU A 389 -13.43 -15.21 18.77
N GLU A 390 -12.21 -15.10 19.30
CA GLU A 390 -11.87 -15.53 20.66
C GLU A 390 -12.61 -14.70 21.72
N ASP A 391 -12.57 -13.36 21.64
CA ASP A 391 -13.30 -12.46 22.54
C ASP A 391 -14.82 -12.70 22.46
N GLN A 392 -15.35 -12.94 21.25
CA GLN A 392 -16.77 -13.26 21.06
C GLN A 392 -17.15 -14.56 21.76
N ARG A 393 -16.30 -15.60 21.63
CA ARG A 393 -16.49 -16.88 22.29
C ARG A 393 -16.42 -16.72 23.81
N THR A 394 -15.42 -16.02 24.34
CA THR A 394 -15.28 -15.78 25.77
C THR A 394 -16.45 -14.98 26.34
N LEU A 395 -16.97 -13.96 25.63
CA LEU A 395 -18.17 -13.24 26.09
C LEU A 395 -19.41 -14.15 26.14
N LEU A 396 -19.55 -15.09 25.20
CA LEU A 396 -20.62 -16.09 25.21
C LEU A 396 -20.42 -17.14 26.30
N GLU A 397 -19.17 -17.54 26.60
CA GLU A 397 -18.84 -18.45 27.70
C GLU A 397 -19.11 -17.80 29.06
N ASN A 398 -18.82 -16.51 29.23
CA ASN A 398 -19.17 -15.74 30.42
C ASN A 398 -20.69 -15.66 30.62
N ASN A 399 -21.46 -15.69 29.53
CA ASN A 399 -22.93 -15.60 29.52
C ASN A 399 -23.53 -16.85 28.86
N PRO A 400 -23.42 -18.04 29.50
CA PRO A 400 -23.83 -19.31 28.89
C PRO A 400 -25.33 -19.35 28.63
N GLU A 401 -25.78 -20.19 27.68
CA GLU A 401 -27.21 -20.34 27.33
C GLU A 401 -28.07 -20.68 28.55
N ASN A 402 -27.53 -21.49 29.46
CA ASN A 402 -28.19 -21.92 30.68
C ASN A 402 -27.36 -21.52 31.90
N LYS A 403 -28.04 -21.17 32.99
CA LYS A 403 -27.45 -20.93 34.31
C LYS A 403 -28.14 -21.78 35.39
N GLU A 404 -27.38 -22.16 36.40
CA GLU A 404 -27.88 -22.91 37.54
C GLU A 404 -28.48 -21.93 38.56
N ASN A 405 -29.70 -22.19 39.04
CA ASN A 405 -30.35 -21.40 40.08
C ASN A 405 -29.87 -21.84 41.49
N GLU A 406 -30.35 -21.17 42.55
CA GLU A 406 -29.97 -21.47 43.94
C GLU A 406 -30.34 -22.91 44.38
N ASP A 407 -31.28 -23.55 43.68
CA ASP A 407 -31.76 -24.90 43.93
C ASP A 407 -31.03 -25.98 43.09
N GLY A 408 -30.05 -25.59 42.26
CA GLY A 408 -29.31 -26.52 41.39
C GLY A 408 -30.03 -26.86 40.07
N GLU A 409 -31.14 -26.19 39.76
CA GLU A 409 -31.88 -26.39 38.51
C GLU A 409 -31.35 -25.51 37.39
N GLN A 410 -31.31 -26.08 36.19
CA GLN A 410 -30.85 -25.41 34.99
C GLN A 410 -31.96 -24.54 34.40
N THR A 411 -31.70 -23.24 34.27
CA THR A 411 -32.64 -22.23 33.78
C THR A 411 -32.06 -21.43 32.61
N ASP A 412 -32.91 -20.96 31.70
CA ASP A 412 -32.47 -20.15 30.56
C ASP A 412 -31.84 -18.83 31.00
N ASN A 413 -30.68 -18.51 30.46
CA ASN A 413 -30.04 -17.22 30.68
C ASN A 413 -30.45 -16.21 29.62
N LEU A 414 -31.41 -15.34 29.97
CA LEU A 414 -31.91 -14.29 29.08
C LEU A 414 -30.81 -13.31 28.59
N ALA A 415 -29.68 -13.18 29.31
CA ALA A 415 -28.56 -12.35 28.88
C ALA A 415 -27.81 -12.94 27.68
N HIS A 416 -27.75 -14.28 27.56
CA HIS A 416 -27.09 -14.97 26.44
C HIS A 416 -27.66 -14.51 25.10
N ASP A 417 -28.99 -14.48 25.00
CA ASP A 417 -29.70 -14.15 23.79
C ASP A 417 -29.45 -12.70 23.34
N ALA A 418 -29.37 -11.78 24.30
CA ALA A 418 -29.03 -10.39 24.05
C ALA A 418 -27.58 -10.22 23.57
N VAL A 419 -26.63 -10.90 24.23
CA VAL A 419 -25.21 -10.93 23.84
C VAL A 419 -25.06 -11.46 22.41
N LYS A 420 -25.67 -12.61 22.11
CA LYS A 420 -25.64 -13.26 20.79
C LYS A 420 -26.19 -12.35 19.68
N LYS A 421 -27.30 -11.66 19.93
CA LYS A 421 -27.90 -10.71 18.97
C LYS A 421 -27.04 -9.46 18.78
N ALA A 422 -26.48 -8.90 19.86
CA ALA A 422 -25.57 -7.76 19.78
C ALA A 422 -24.30 -8.10 18.98
N LEU A 423 -23.69 -9.26 19.26
CA LEU A 423 -22.55 -9.81 18.50
C LEU A 423 -22.91 -10.03 17.03
N LYS A 424 -24.08 -10.60 16.72
CA LYS A 424 -24.55 -10.75 15.34
C LYS A 424 -24.65 -9.40 14.62
N LYS A 425 -25.26 -8.40 15.25
CA LYS A 425 -25.38 -7.05 14.69
C LYS A 425 -24.01 -6.40 14.48
N TRP A 426 -23.08 -6.58 15.42
CA TRP A 426 -21.70 -6.13 15.27
C TRP A 426 -21.01 -6.83 14.10
N ASN A 427 -21.10 -8.15 14.00
CA ASN A 427 -20.53 -8.96 12.91
C ASN A 427 -21.08 -8.57 11.53
N ASP A 428 -22.40 -8.33 11.44
CA ASP A 428 -23.02 -7.89 10.19
C ASP A 428 -22.54 -6.49 9.77
N ALA A 429 -22.34 -5.58 10.73
CA ALA A 429 -21.76 -4.27 10.47
C ALA A 429 -20.26 -4.37 10.12
N TRP A 430 -19.50 -5.21 10.80
CA TRP A 430 -18.09 -5.46 10.54
C TRP A 430 -17.87 -6.03 9.13
N LYS A 431 -18.65 -7.02 8.73
CA LYS A 431 -18.62 -7.57 7.35
C LYS A 431 -18.89 -6.50 6.29
N LYS A 432 -19.80 -5.56 6.54
CA LYS A 432 -20.04 -4.43 5.63
C LYS A 432 -18.83 -3.50 5.54
N THR A 433 -18.15 -3.26 6.66
CA THR A 433 -16.92 -2.46 6.71
C THR A 433 -15.77 -3.18 5.99
N GLN A 434 -15.56 -4.47 6.23
CA GLN A 434 -14.54 -5.28 5.55
C GLN A 434 -14.74 -5.30 4.02
N ARG A 435 -15.98 -5.41 3.55
CA ARG A 435 -16.27 -5.33 2.10
C ARG A 435 -15.90 -3.98 1.48
N LYS A 436 -16.03 -2.88 2.23
CA LYS A 436 -15.55 -1.57 1.78
C LYS A 436 -14.02 -1.52 1.78
N MET A 437 -13.38 -2.12 2.79
CA MET A 437 -11.92 -2.15 2.90
C MET A 437 -11.24 -2.98 1.84
N ALA A 438 -11.83 -4.12 1.47
CA ALA A 438 -11.31 -5.02 0.44
C ALA A 438 -11.38 -4.42 -0.97
N GLY A 439 -12.03 -3.26 -1.14
CA GLY A 439 -12.35 -2.72 -2.45
C GLY A 439 -13.40 -3.57 -3.15
N THR A 440 -14.24 -2.91 -3.94
CA THR A 440 -15.13 -3.59 -4.89
C THR A 440 -14.23 -4.20 -5.99
N GLU A 441 -13.66 -5.37 -5.74
CA GLU A 441 -12.73 -6.08 -6.64
C GLU A 441 -13.39 -6.54 -7.97
N GLU A 442 -14.70 -6.39 -8.16
CA GLU A 442 -15.38 -6.86 -9.37
C GLU A 442 -15.46 -5.82 -10.52
N GLY A 443 -14.82 -4.65 -10.40
CA GLY A 443 -15.07 -3.54 -11.34
C GLY A 443 -13.92 -3.04 -12.23
N ASP A 444 -12.69 -2.91 -11.72
CA ASP A 444 -11.81 -1.86 -12.27
C ASP A 444 -10.32 -2.23 -12.38
N ALA A 445 -10.01 -3.52 -12.51
CA ALA A 445 -8.65 -4.01 -12.79
C ALA A 445 -8.23 -3.89 -14.27
N GLY A 446 -8.88 -3.03 -15.06
CA GLY A 446 -8.58 -2.87 -16.47
C GLY A 446 -8.88 -1.47 -16.99
N GLN A 447 -7.95 -0.53 -16.78
CA GLN A 447 -7.52 0.48 -17.76
C GLN A 447 -6.36 1.33 -17.24
#